data_AF-A0AAU4UNZ9-F1
#
_entry.id   AF-A0AAU4UNZ9-F1
#
_cell.length_a   1.000
_cell.length_b   1.000
_cell.length_c   1.000
_cell.angle_alpha   90.00
_cell.angle_beta   90.00
_cell.angle_gamma   90.00
#
_symmetry.space_group_name_H-M   'P 1'
#
loop_
_entity.id
_entity.type
_entity.pdbx_description
1 polymer ?
#
loop_
_entity_poly.entity_id
_entity_poly.type
_entity_poly.pdbx_seq_one_letter_code
_entity_poly.pdbx_strand_id
1 'polypeptide(L)'
;MKLTSDHRRRQVLLRGRCIDRIVGRYTLACLTDAGTATREVSAPGHVTAVRRLIIDSLSPVQVRQKADIARRIAQATSSAETL
;
A
#
# COMPACT_ATOMS: atom_id res chain seq x y z
N MET A 1 19.16 -0.22 4.32
CA MET A 1 17.86 -0.09 5.02
C MET A 1 16.89 -1.14 4.44
N LYS A 2 16.78 -2.34 5.05
CA LYS A 2 15.96 -3.46 4.51
C LYS A 2 14.56 -3.42 5.11
N LEU A 3 13.67 -2.62 4.52
CA LEU A 3 12.27 -2.40 4.93
C LEU A 3 11.32 -3.59 4.66
N THR A 4 11.82 -4.80 4.45
CA THR A 4 10.97 -5.97 4.06
C THR A 4 10.81 -7.03 5.15
N SER A 5 11.32 -6.78 6.36
CA SER A 5 11.56 -7.86 7.32
C SER A 5 10.43 -8.13 8.32
N ASP A 6 9.42 -7.25 8.48
CA ASP A 6 8.46 -7.42 9.58
C ASP A 6 7.24 -8.29 9.24
N HIS A 7 6.74 -8.25 8.00
CA HIS A 7 5.58 -9.07 7.58
C HIS A 7 5.86 -10.59 7.56
N ARG A 8 7.14 -10.98 7.60
CA ARG A 8 7.57 -12.39 7.64
C ARG A 8 7.18 -13.06 8.97
N ARG A 9 7.14 -12.32 10.08
CA ARG A 9 6.78 -12.89 11.39
C ARG A 9 5.29 -13.24 11.54
N ARG A 10 4.41 -12.73 10.66
CA ARG A 10 2.95 -12.98 10.69
C ARG A 10 2.40 -13.79 9.51
N GLN A 11 3.27 -14.34 8.64
CA GLN A 11 2.88 -15.18 7.48
C GLN A 11 1.82 -14.56 6.52
N VAL A 12 1.74 -13.23 6.43
CA VAL A 12 0.70 -12.55 5.62
C VAL A 12 1.06 -12.45 4.12
N LEU A 13 2.31 -12.72 3.75
CA LEU A 13 2.80 -12.63 2.37
C LEU A 13 3.66 -13.85 2.03
N LEU A 14 3.48 -14.40 0.83
CA LEU A 14 4.41 -15.33 0.18
C LEU A 14 5.32 -14.58 -0.79
N ARG A 15 6.56 -15.05 -0.93
CA ARG A 15 7.53 -14.53 -1.91
C ARG A 15 7.89 -15.60 -2.93
N GLY A 16 7.61 -15.33 -4.20
CA GLY A 16 8.09 -16.11 -5.34
C GLY A 16 9.24 -15.38 -6.05
N ARG A 17 10.29 -16.09 -6.47
CA ARG A 17 11.35 -15.52 -7.32
C ARG A 17 11.15 -15.98 -8.75
N CYS A 18 11.26 -15.04 -9.69
CA CYS A 18 11.11 -15.31 -11.11
C CYS A 18 12.26 -14.63 -11.88
N ILE A 19 12.67 -15.26 -12.99
CA ILE A 19 13.60 -14.70 -13.96
C ILE A 19 12.86 -14.62 -15.28
N ASP A 20 12.79 -13.42 -15.84
CA ASP A 20 12.35 -13.19 -17.21
C ASP A 20 13.54 -12.73 -18.07
N ARG A 21 13.52 -13.08 -19.35
CA ARG A 21 14.66 -12.82 -20.25
C ARG A 21 14.76 -11.36 -20.69
N ILE A 22 13.68 -10.59 -20.58
CA ILE A 22 13.59 -9.19 -21.01
C ILE A 22 13.74 -8.25 -19.80
N VAL A 23 13.08 -8.55 -18.68
CA VAL A 23 13.10 -7.68 -17.48
C VAL A 23 14.05 -8.15 -16.36
N GLY A 24 14.69 -9.31 -16.51
CA GLY A 24 15.66 -9.82 -15.53
C GLY A 24 15.03 -10.48 -14.30
N ARG A 25 15.66 -10.33 -13.14
CA ARG A 25 15.20 -10.95 -11.87
C ARG A 25 14.15 -10.08 -11.19
N TYR A 26 13.02 -10.68 -10.84
CA TYR A 26 12.00 -10.04 -10.00
C TYR A 26 11.50 -10.98 -8.90
N THR A 27 10.93 -10.38 -7.85
CA THR A 27 10.29 -11.11 -6.74
C THR A 27 8.82 -10.74 -6.70
N LEU A 28 7.95 -11.73 -6.87
CA LEU A 28 6.51 -11.58 -6.65
C LEU A 28 6.21 -11.67 -5.16
N ALA A 29 5.39 -10.74 -4.68
CA ALA A 29 4.79 -10.79 -3.36
C ALA A 29 3.30 -11.10 -3.53
N CYS A 30 2.88 -12.28 -3.07
CA CYS A 30 1.47 -12.70 -3.11
C CYS A 30 0.90 -12.66 -1.70
N LEU A 31 -0.30 -12.13 -1.54
CA LEU A 31 -1.00 -12.17 -0.25
C LEU A 31 -1.40 -13.62 0.05
N THR A 32 -1.18 -14.08 1.29
CA THR A 32 -1.70 -15.38 1.73
C THR A 32 -3.18 -15.27 2.08
N ASP A 33 -3.83 -16.41 2.29
CA ASP A 33 -5.17 -16.45 2.87
C ASP A 33 -5.19 -15.79 4.26
N ALA A 34 -4.17 -16.06 5.09
CA ALA A 34 -4.01 -15.40 6.39
C ALA A 34 -3.82 -13.87 6.27
N GLY A 35 -3.08 -13.42 5.24
CA GLY A 35 -2.93 -12.00 4.91
C GLY A 35 -4.25 -11.37 4.46
N THR A 36 -5.03 -12.10 3.67
CA THR A 36 -6.36 -11.69 3.21
C THR A 36 -7.32 -11.56 4.37
N ALA A 37 -7.39 -12.57 5.25
CA ALA A 37 -8.21 -12.55 6.46
C ALA A 37 -7.81 -11.40 7.41
N THR A 38 -6.50 -11.15 7.56
CA THR A 38 -6.02 -10.00 8.35
C THR A 38 -6.53 -8.67 7.78
N ARG A 39 -6.51 -8.52 6.45
CA ARG A 39 -7.07 -7.33 5.78
C ARG A 39 -8.57 -7.21 6.01
N GLU A 40 -9.32 -8.30 5.90
CA GLU A 40 -10.78 -8.30 6.09
C GLU A 40 -11.18 -7.91 7.52
N VAL A 41 -10.46 -8.41 8.53
CA VAL A 41 -10.72 -8.06 9.93
C VAL A 41 -10.35 -6.60 10.23
N SER A 42 -9.24 -6.10 9.68
CA SER A 42 -8.73 -4.76 10.00
C SER A 42 -9.31 -3.63 9.15
N ALA A 43 -9.70 -3.90 7.91
CA ALA A 43 -10.17 -2.88 6.97
C ALA A 43 -11.37 -2.07 7.48
N PRO A 44 -12.41 -2.66 8.11
CA PRO A 44 -13.53 -1.88 8.64
C PRO A 44 -13.08 -0.86 9.69
N GLY A 45 -12.23 -1.27 10.63
CA GLY A 45 -11.67 -0.38 11.66
C GLY A 45 -10.83 0.75 11.06
N HIS A 46 -10.02 0.43 10.04
CA HIS A 46 -9.24 1.43 9.31
C HIS A 46 -10.13 2.44 8.59
N VAL A 47 -11.17 1.98 7.88
CA VAL A 47 -12.12 2.84 7.16
C VAL A 47 -12.84 3.76 8.15
N THR A 48 -13.33 3.23 9.27
CA THR A 48 -14.00 4.04 10.31
C THR A 48 -13.07 5.14 10.84
N ALA A 49 -11.80 4.80 11.14
CA ALA A 49 -10.83 5.77 11.62
C ALA A 49 -10.56 6.88 10.59
N VAL A 50 -10.33 6.51 9.33
CA VAL A 50 -10.06 7.49 8.25
C VAL A 50 -11.27 8.37 8.00
N ARG A 51 -12.49 7.82 8.01
CA ARG A 51 -13.72 8.61 7.83
C ARG A 51 -13.86 9.63 8.95
N ARG A 52 -13.82 9.18 10.20
CA ARG A 52 -13.98 10.04 11.38
C ARG A 52 -12.92 11.14 11.48
N LEU A 53 -11.65 10.80 11.23
CA LEU A 53 -10.54 11.72 11.49
C LEU A 53 -10.24 12.65 10.31
N ILE A 54 -10.64 12.28 9.10
CA ILE A 54 -10.21 12.98 7.88
C ILE A 54 -11.38 13.32 6.97
N ILE A 55 -12.28 12.38 6.67
CA ILE A 55 -13.29 12.59 5.61
C ILE A 55 -14.49 13.38 6.13
N ASP A 56 -15.01 13.02 7.31
CA ASP A 56 -16.22 13.62 7.86
C ASP A 56 -16.00 15.09 8.31
N SER A 57 -14.75 15.52 8.47
CA SER A 57 -14.37 16.90 8.75
C SER A 57 -14.18 17.77 7.49
N LEU A 58 -14.34 17.21 6.29
CA LEU A 58 -14.12 17.91 5.03
C LEU A 58 -15.40 18.00 4.20
N SER A 59 -15.61 19.15 3.57
CA SER A 59 -16.63 19.28 2.53
C SER A 59 -16.29 18.43 1.29
N PRO A 60 -17.28 18.09 0.45
CA PRO A 60 -17.03 17.31 -0.78
C PRO A 60 -16.00 17.95 -1.72
N VAL A 61 -15.93 19.29 -1.76
CA VAL A 61 -14.92 20.03 -2.54
C VAL A 61 -13.53 19.80 -1.96
N GLN A 62 -13.38 19.91 -0.64
CA GLN A 62 -12.11 19.70 0.04
C GLN A 62 -11.60 18.26 -0.07
N VAL A 63 -12.50 17.27 -0.08
CA VAL A 63 -12.12 15.86 -0.34
C VAL A 63 -11.48 15.71 -1.72
N ARG A 64 -12.03 16.35 -2.75
CA ARG A 64 -11.45 16.35 -4.10
C ARG A 64 -10.08 17.04 -4.12
N GLN A 65 -9.98 18.21 -3.51
CA GLN A 65 -8.70 18.93 -3.39
C GLN A 65 -7.63 18.10 -2.67
N LYS A 66 -7.98 17.41 -1.58
CA LYS A 66 -7.08 16.49 -0.87
C LYS A 66 -6.55 15.39 -1.78
N ALA A 67 -7.43 14.78 -2.59
CA ALA A 67 -7.04 13.73 -3.51
C ALA A 67 -6.02 14.21 -4.56
N ASP A 68 -6.21 15.41 -5.11
CA ASP A 68 -5.29 16.00 -6.09
C ASP A 68 -3.94 16.37 -5.46
N ILE A 69 -3.94 16.95 -4.26
CA ILE A 69 -2.72 17.26 -3.51
C ILE A 69 -1.94 15.98 -3.22
N ALA A 70 -2.60 14.96 -2.68
CA ALA A 70 -1.97 13.68 -2.37
C ALA A 70 -1.36 13.02 -3.63
N ARG A 71 -2.05 13.09 -4.77
CA ARG A 71 -1.54 12.58 -6.06
C ARG A 71 -0.27 13.32 -6.50
N ARG A 72 -0.24 14.65 -6.40
CA ARG A 72 0.93 15.47 -6.76
C ARG A 72 2.13 15.13 -5.87
N ILE A 73 1.92 14.98 -4.56
CA ILE A 73 2.98 14.58 -3.61
C ILE A 73 3.51 13.19 -3.95
N ALA A 74 2.62 12.23 -4.21
CA ALA A 74 2.99 10.87 -4.58
C ALA A 74 3.84 10.86 -5.87
N GLN A 75 3.43 11.61 -6.89
CA GLN A 75 4.17 11.76 -8.15
C GLN A 75 5.56 12.37 -7.93
N ALA A 76 5.65 13.44 -7.13
CA ALA A 76 6.91 14.09 -6.81
C ALA A 76 7.89 13.16 -6.06
N THR A 77 7.35 12.25 -5.24
CA THR A 77 8.16 11.32 -4.44
C THR A 77 8.48 10.02 -5.19
N SER A 78 7.63 9.57 -6.12
CA SER A 78 7.87 8.36 -6.92
C SER A 78 9.02 8.49 -7.89
N SER A 79 9.50 9.71 -8.16
CA SER A 79 10.65 10.01 -9.02
C SER A 79 11.99 9.49 -8.49
N ALA A 80 12.02 8.90 -7.29
CA ALA A 80 13.21 8.32 -6.70
C ALA A 80 13.38 6.83 -7.04
N GLU A 81 13.55 6.51 -8.33
CA GLU A 81 14.26 5.32 -8.82
C GLU A 81 14.37 5.38 -10.36
N THR A 82 15.12 6.35 -10.87
CA THR A 82 15.69 6.27 -12.23
C THR A 82 17.12 6.77 -12.16
N LEU A 83 18.00 5.90 -11.69
CA LEU A 83 19.46 5.98 -11.75
C LEU A 83 20.01 4.56 -11.85
#